data_AF-A0A168EKC4-F1
#
_entry.id   AF-A0A168EKC4-F1
#
_cell.length_a   1.000
_cell.length_b   1.000
_cell.length_c   1.000
_cell.angle_alpha   90.00
_cell.angle_beta   90.00
_cell.angle_gamma   90.00
#
_symmetry.space_group_name_H-M   'P 1'
#
loop_
_entity.id
_entity.type
_entity.pdbx_description
1 polymer ?
#
loop_
_entity_poly.entity_id
_entity_poly.type
_entity_poly.pdbx_seq_one_letter_code
_entity_poly.pdbx_strand_id
1 'polypeptide(L)'
;MPEARIDVYLDFANRSQTRPAYHPIFLGGINVASGNKPPWSLPAKASYLALDTPRALRRVGLGHLRTPDDLMSFGMTVQPLRAIHYVKAHHPPAVFLAAFHFLIDRAWTPPNRRIADPEVLREVLGEATESVKGGRKLFTTEQVEAIMEGRAAFKDSVKQETDVALSKGAFGAPWIWVTNAKGEEEPFFGSDRFNHIYAFLDIPFQDVTVLSPNKL
;
A
#
# COMPACT_ATOMS: atom_id res chain seq x y z
N MET A 1 24.25 -7.12 16.14
CA MET A 1 24.36 -6.87 14.69
C MET A 1 23.06 -6.20 14.26
N PRO A 2 23.05 -5.21 13.35
CA PRO A 2 21.80 -4.62 12.87
C PRO A 2 20.94 -5.71 12.19
N GLU A 3 19.66 -5.78 12.52
CA GLU A 3 18.72 -6.67 11.83
C GLU A 3 18.35 -6.07 10.46
N ALA A 4 18.22 -6.93 9.43
CA ALA A 4 17.75 -6.49 8.12
C ALA A 4 16.34 -5.89 8.22
N ARG A 5 16.12 -4.77 7.54
CA ARG A 5 14.88 -3.97 7.63
C ARG A 5 14.35 -3.66 6.24
N ILE A 6 13.02 -3.71 6.09
CA ILE A 6 12.32 -3.25 4.90
C ILE A 6 11.31 -2.19 5.33
N ASP A 7 11.49 -0.97 4.85
CA ASP A 7 10.50 0.10 4.92
C ASP A 7 9.75 0.15 3.61
N VAL A 8 8.45 -0.09 3.67
CA VAL A 8 7.58 0.01 2.52
C VAL A 8 6.86 1.36 2.66
N TYR A 9 7.28 2.34 1.87
CA TYR A 9 6.55 3.58 1.67
C TYR A 9 5.56 3.33 0.56
N LEU A 10 4.33 3.12 0.93
CA LEU A 10 3.33 2.81 -0.05
C LEU A 10 2.00 3.38 0.35
N ASP A 11 1.26 3.70 -0.69
CA ASP A 11 -0.16 3.53 -0.64
C ASP A 11 -0.41 2.04 -0.90
N PHE A 12 -0.76 1.30 0.15
CA PHE A 12 -1.46 0.01 0.09
C PHE A 12 -0.73 -1.30 -0.39
N ALA A 13 -0.54 -2.24 0.57
CA ALA A 13 -0.26 -3.72 0.54
C ALA A 13 1.17 -4.36 0.50
N ASN A 14 1.26 -5.59 1.09
CA ASN A 14 2.42 -6.27 1.73
C ASN A 14 2.84 -7.63 1.10
N ARG A 15 4.14 -8.02 1.21
CA ARG A 15 4.67 -9.35 1.70
C ARG A 15 6.22 -9.41 1.77
N SER A 16 6.84 -9.78 2.91
CA SER A 16 8.16 -10.48 3.01
C SER A 16 8.44 -11.06 4.43
N GLN A 17 9.50 -11.87 4.59
CA GLN A 17 9.86 -12.63 5.82
C GLN A 17 10.58 -11.81 6.91
N THR A 18 11.13 -10.64 6.59
CA THR A 18 11.42 -9.58 7.57
C THR A 18 10.13 -8.80 7.77
N ARG A 19 9.64 -8.57 9.01
CA ARG A 19 8.40 -7.80 9.20
C ARG A 19 8.58 -6.39 8.62
N PRO A 20 7.97 -6.05 7.47
CA PRO A 20 8.20 -4.76 6.86
C PRO A 20 7.51 -3.68 7.69
N ALA A 21 8.14 -2.53 7.82
CA ALA A 21 7.50 -1.35 8.38
C ALA A 21 6.69 -0.66 7.28
N TYR A 22 5.38 -0.51 7.49
CA TYR A 22 4.47 0.13 6.55
C TYR A 22 4.33 1.61 6.87
N HIS A 23 4.58 2.45 5.87
CA HIS A 23 4.46 3.90 5.96
C HIS A 23 3.41 4.35 4.94
N PRO A 24 2.14 4.55 5.38
CA PRO A 24 1.14 5.19 4.54
C PRO A 24 1.60 6.60 4.21
N ILE A 25 1.48 6.98 2.95
CA ILE A 25 2.02 8.23 2.39
C ILE A 25 1.02 8.85 1.43
N PHE A 26 1.15 10.15 1.18
CA PHE A 26 0.32 10.84 0.19
C PHE A 26 0.99 10.85 -1.18
N LEU A 27 0.61 9.90 -2.05
CA LEU A 27 1.14 9.78 -3.42
C LEU A 27 0.97 11.06 -4.25
N GLY A 28 -0.14 11.79 -4.06
CA GLY A 28 -0.34 13.08 -4.72
C GLY A 28 0.76 14.10 -4.38
N GLY A 29 1.20 14.11 -3.11
CA GLY A 29 2.32 14.94 -2.65
C GLY A 29 3.66 14.52 -3.26
N ILE A 30 3.90 13.21 -3.37
CA ILE A 30 5.10 12.68 -4.03
C ILE A 30 5.16 13.08 -5.51
N ASN A 31 4.06 12.89 -6.24
CA ASN A 31 3.99 13.23 -7.66
C ASN A 31 4.29 14.71 -7.91
N VAL A 32 3.68 15.60 -7.11
CA VAL A 32 3.92 17.05 -7.24
C VAL A 32 5.38 17.40 -6.93
N ALA A 33 5.92 16.93 -5.81
CA ALA A 33 7.26 17.32 -5.36
C ALA A 33 8.39 16.73 -6.23
N SER A 34 8.17 15.54 -6.81
CA SER A 34 9.14 14.90 -7.73
C SER A 34 8.99 15.32 -9.20
N GLY A 35 7.96 16.09 -9.53
CA GLY A 35 7.61 16.42 -10.93
C GLY A 35 7.07 15.24 -11.73
N ASN A 36 6.74 14.12 -11.08
CA ASN A 36 6.16 12.96 -11.74
C ASN A 36 4.69 13.20 -12.13
N LYS A 37 4.24 12.52 -13.19
CA LYS A 37 2.84 12.52 -13.64
C LYS A 37 2.29 11.10 -13.63
N PRO A 38 1.00 10.92 -13.30
CA PRO A 38 0.39 9.59 -13.33
C PRO A 38 0.55 8.92 -14.70
N PRO A 39 0.89 7.62 -14.77
CA PRO A 39 1.27 6.98 -16.02
C PRO A 39 0.13 6.96 -17.05
N TRP A 40 -1.13 6.94 -16.61
CA TRP A 40 -2.31 6.98 -17.49
C TRP A 40 -2.50 8.33 -18.19
N SER A 41 -1.82 9.41 -17.78
CA SER A 41 -1.91 10.70 -18.47
C SER A 41 -1.21 10.70 -19.83
N LEU A 42 -0.37 9.70 -20.11
CA LEU A 42 0.29 9.50 -21.39
C LEU A 42 -0.45 8.37 -22.15
N PRO A 43 -1.07 8.62 -23.32
CA PRO A 43 -1.90 7.63 -24.01
C PRO A 43 -1.19 6.29 -24.28
N ALA A 44 0.08 6.31 -24.69
CA ALA A 44 0.86 5.10 -24.93
C ALA A 44 1.01 4.22 -23.67
N LYS A 45 1.24 4.84 -22.50
CA LYS A 45 1.30 4.13 -21.20
C LYS A 45 -0.07 3.64 -20.77
N ALA A 46 -1.13 4.42 -21.01
CA ALA A 46 -2.50 4.00 -20.70
C ALA A 46 -2.90 2.74 -21.49
N SER A 47 -2.63 2.69 -22.79
CA SER A 47 -2.89 1.50 -23.63
C SER A 47 -2.09 0.28 -23.17
N TYR A 48 -0.83 0.47 -22.77
CA TYR A 48 -0.02 -0.60 -22.19
C TYR A 48 -0.61 -1.12 -20.86
N LEU A 49 -0.98 -0.22 -19.95
CA LEU A 49 -1.52 -0.57 -18.62
C LEU A 49 -2.85 -1.32 -18.69
N ALA A 50 -3.67 -1.10 -19.72
CA ALA A 50 -4.88 -1.88 -19.96
C ALA A 50 -4.60 -3.39 -20.16
N LEU A 51 -3.42 -3.73 -20.68
CA LEU A 51 -2.97 -5.11 -20.87
C LEU A 51 -2.10 -5.61 -19.72
N ASP A 52 -1.29 -4.75 -19.13
CA ASP A 52 -0.34 -5.11 -18.09
C ASP A 52 -0.98 -5.32 -16.71
N THR A 53 -1.91 -4.44 -16.31
CA THR A 53 -2.59 -4.54 -15.01
C THR A 53 -3.26 -5.91 -14.81
N PRO A 54 -4.03 -6.47 -15.77
CA PRO A 54 -4.58 -7.82 -15.61
C PRO A 54 -3.52 -8.92 -15.53
N ARG A 55 -2.36 -8.78 -16.21
CA ARG A 55 -1.25 -9.73 -16.12
C ARG A 55 -0.62 -9.68 -14.72
N ALA A 56 -0.35 -8.48 -14.22
CA ALA A 56 0.19 -8.25 -12.88
C ALA A 56 -0.73 -8.83 -11.80
N LEU A 57 -2.04 -8.55 -11.87
CA LEU A 57 -3.02 -9.08 -10.92
C LEU A 57 -3.11 -10.61 -10.95
N ARG A 58 -3.12 -11.23 -12.15
CA ARG A 58 -3.13 -12.70 -12.28
C ARG A 58 -1.88 -13.33 -11.67
N ARG A 59 -0.69 -12.73 -11.87
CA ARG A 59 0.58 -13.23 -11.32
C ARG A 59 0.54 -13.40 -9.80
N VAL A 60 -0.23 -12.57 -9.09
CA VAL A 60 -0.33 -12.59 -7.62
C VAL A 60 -1.67 -13.12 -7.10
N GLY A 61 -2.52 -13.69 -7.96
CA GLY A 61 -3.82 -14.24 -7.57
C GLY A 61 -4.87 -13.19 -7.19
N LEU A 62 -4.69 -11.93 -7.58
CA LEU A 62 -5.58 -10.80 -7.28
C LEU A 62 -6.45 -10.40 -8.48
N GLY A 63 -6.75 -11.34 -9.37
CA GLY A 63 -7.56 -11.09 -10.58
C GLY A 63 -9.01 -10.62 -10.33
N HIS A 64 -9.45 -10.62 -9.07
CA HIS A 64 -10.75 -10.09 -8.65
C HIS A 64 -10.75 -8.57 -8.43
N LEU A 65 -9.57 -7.96 -8.25
CA LEU A 65 -9.45 -6.50 -8.09
C LEU A 65 -9.74 -5.79 -9.41
N ARG A 66 -10.35 -4.61 -9.31
CA ARG A 66 -10.59 -3.72 -10.46
C ARG A 66 -10.36 -2.29 -10.06
N THR A 67 -9.73 -1.55 -10.97
CA THR A 67 -9.61 -0.10 -10.87
C THR A 67 -11.00 0.55 -10.84
N PRO A 68 -11.29 1.46 -9.90
CA PRO A 68 -12.54 2.21 -9.90
C PRO A 68 -12.70 3.07 -11.16
N ASP A 69 -13.93 3.21 -11.65
CA ASP A 69 -14.22 4.03 -12.84
C ASP A 69 -13.91 5.52 -12.60
N ASP A 70 -14.23 6.02 -11.39
CA ASP A 70 -13.92 7.40 -10.98
C ASP A 70 -12.55 7.48 -10.27
N LEU A 71 -11.50 7.53 -11.07
CA LEU A 71 -10.11 7.67 -10.60
C LEU A 71 -9.85 8.99 -9.87
N MET A 72 -10.59 10.05 -10.18
CA MET A 72 -10.40 11.36 -9.55
C MET A 72 -10.85 11.30 -8.09
N SER A 73 -12.06 10.80 -7.85
CA SER A 73 -12.57 10.60 -6.50
C SER A 73 -11.79 9.55 -5.72
N PHE A 74 -11.37 8.47 -6.41
CA PHE A 74 -10.52 7.45 -5.82
C PHE A 74 -9.17 8.02 -5.33
N GLY A 75 -8.57 8.93 -6.08
CA GLY A 75 -7.31 9.59 -5.72
C GLY A 75 -7.39 10.56 -4.53
N MET A 76 -8.58 10.84 -3.98
CA MET A 76 -8.77 11.73 -2.83
C MET A 76 -8.49 11.02 -1.49
N THR A 77 -7.26 10.58 -1.28
CA THR A 77 -6.90 9.68 -0.15
C THR A 77 -6.53 10.40 1.16
N VAL A 78 -6.59 11.74 1.24
CA VAL A 78 -6.14 12.48 2.42
C VAL A 78 -6.87 12.09 3.71
N GLN A 79 -8.19 11.93 3.66
CA GLN A 79 -9.00 11.55 4.83
C GLN A 79 -8.75 10.10 5.29
N PRO A 80 -8.79 9.08 4.41
CA PRO A 80 -8.43 7.71 4.82
C PRO A 80 -6.98 7.58 5.26
N LEU A 81 -6.03 8.32 4.67
CA LEU A 81 -4.63 8.35 5.13
C LEU A 81 -4.52 8.88 6.56
N ARG A 82 -5.20 9.98 6.88
CA ARG A 82 -5.25 10.50 8.25
C ARG A 82 -5.86 9.51 9.24
N ALA A 83 -6.94 8.82 8.85
CA ALA A 83 -7.56 7.80 9.68
C ALA A 83 -6.62 6.61 9.93
N ILE A 84 -5.91 6.12 8.92
CA ILE A 84 -4.99 5.00 9.13
C ILE A 84 -3.74 5.40 9.93
N HIS A 85 -3.29 6.65 9.84
CA HIS A 85 -2.24 7.17 10.73
C HIS A 85 -2.72 7.25 12.19
N TYR A 86 -3.97 7.64 12.43
CA TYR A 86 -4.57 7.55 13.76
C TYR A 86 -4.52 6.11 14.28
N VAL A 87 -4.94 5.14 13.44
CA VAL A 87 -4.91 3.72 13.80
C VAL A 87 -3.48 3.25 14.10
N LYS A 88 -2.50 3.61 13.26
CA LYS A 88 -1.07 3.28 13.45
C LYS A 88 -0.53 3.78 14.80
N ALA A 89 -0.98 4.94 15.26
CA ALA A 89 -0.51 5.56 16.50
C ALA A 89 -1.18 5.02 17.77
N HIS A 90 -2.43 4.55 17.68
CA HIS A 90 -3.23 4.20 18.87
C HIS A 90 -3.54 2.72 19.02
N HIS A 91 -3.26 1.89 18.00
CA HIS A 91 -3.59 0.47 18.01
C HIS A 91 -2.35 -0.41 17.78
N PRO A 92 -2.39 -1.69 18.21
CA PRO A 92 -1.29 -2.62 17.96
C PRO A 92 -0.97 -2.75 16.46
N PRO A 93 0.30 -3.04 16.09
CA PRO A 93 0.71 -3.16 14.69
C PRO A 93 -0.16 -4.12 13.85
N ALA A 94 -0.63 -5.22 14.45
CA ALA A 94 -1.51 -6.17 13.77
C ALA A 94 -2.88 -5.55 13.40
N VAL A 95 -3.45 -4.71 14.26
CA VAL A 95 -4.71 -4.01 14.00
C VAL A 95 -4.52 -2.96 12.91
N PHE A 96 -3.43 -2.19 12.97
CA PHE A 96 -3.07 -1.26 11.91
C PHE A 96 -2.93 -1.96 10.55
N LEU A 97 -2.17 -3.05 10.47
CA LEU A 97 -1.97 -3.77 9.21
C LEU A 97 -3.27 -4.37 8.67
N ALA A 98 -4.11 -4.93 9.55
CA ALA A 98 -5.41 -5.47 9.16
C ALA A 98 -6.35 -4.37 8.67
N ALA A 99 -6.46 -3.25 9.39
CA ALA A 99 -7.28 -2.11 9.00
C ALA A 99 -6.78 -1.49 7.68
N PHE A 100 -5.46 -1.34 7.53
CA PHE A 100 -4.87 -0.82 6.31
C PHE A 100 -5.22 -1.73 5.13
N HIS A 101 -4.98 -3.04 5.26
CA HIS A 101 -5.34 -4.01 4.23
C HIS A 101 -6.85 -4.00 3.91
N PHE A 102 -7.70 -3.86 4.92
CA PHE A 102 -9.15 -3.80 4.72
C PHE A 102 -9.58 -2.58 3.90
N LEU A 103 -9.04 -1.38 4.20
CA LEU A 103 -9.33 -0.17 3.42
C LEU A 103 -8.91 -0.32 1.95
N ILE A 104 -7.76 -0.92 1.67
CA ILE A 104 -7.29 -1.24 0.30
C ILE A 104 -8.30 -2.06 -0.42
N ASP A 105 -8.61 -3.19 0.20
CA ASP A 105 -9.35 -4.25 -0.42
C ASP A 105 -10.75 -3.76 -0.76
N ARG A 106 -11.39 -3.01 0.15
CA ARG A 106 -12.69 -2.39 -0.13
C ARG A 106 -12.63 -1.29 -1.19
N ALA A 107 -11.52 -0.56 -1.31
CA ALA A 107 -11.36 0.46 -2.33
C ALA A 107 -11.09 -0.12 -3.74
N TRP A 108 -10.40 -1.26 -3.83
CA TRP A 108 -9.98 -1.90 -5.09
C TRP A 108 -10.82 -3.12 -5.51
N THR A 109 -11.71 -3.62 -4.66
CA THR A 109 -12.59 -4.76 -4.97
C THR A 109 -13.99 -4.27 -5.37
N PRO A 110 -14.53 -4.72 -6.51
CA PRO A 110 -15.92 -4.46 -6.87
C PRO A 110 -16.93 -5.02 -5.85
N PRO A 111 -17.99 -4.26 -5.51
CA PRO A 111 -18.19 -2.84 -5.84
C PRO A 111 -17.18 -1.96 -5.07
N ASN A 112 -16.40 -1.14 -5.81
CA ASN A 112 -15.37 -0.29 -5.20
C ASN A 112 -16.01 0.70 -4.22
N ARG A 113 -15.60 0.69 -2.95
CA ARG A 113 -16.08 1.64 -1.94
C ARG A 113 -15.28 2.93 -2.01
N ARG A 114 -15.98 4.07 -2.13
CA ARG A 114 -15.37 5.41 -2.17
C ARG A 114 -14.98 5.88 -0.77
N ILE A 115 -13.91 5.33 -0.21
CA ILE A 115 -13.42 5.64 1.15
C ILE A 115 -12.88 7.08 1.33
N ALA A 116 -12.89 7.89 0.28
CA ALA A 116 -12.69 9.33 0.38
C ALA A 116 -13.89 10.05 1.01
N ASP A 117 -15.09 9.47 0.88
CA ASP A 117 -16.30 9.93 1.55
C ASP A 117 -16.22 9.57 3.05
N PRO A 118 -16.38 10.54 3.97
CA PRO A 118 -16.33 10.29 5.40
C PRO A 118 -17.29 9.21 5.90
N GLU A 119 -18.52 9.15 5.37
CA GLU A 119 -19.50 8.17 5.84
C GLU A 119 -19.18 6.77 5.32
N VAL A 120 -18.72 6.65 4.07
CA VAL A 120 -18.22 5.37 3.54
C VAL A 120 -16.97 4.91 4.29
N LEU A 121 -16.06 5.82 4.64
CA LEU A 121 -14.89 5.49 5.45
C LEU A 121 -15.29 4.98 6.84
N ARG A 122 -16.25 5.63 7.49
CA ARG A 122 -16.82 5.20 8.78
C ARG A 122 -17.41 3.79 8.68
N GLU A 123 -18.25 3.54 7.69
CA GLU A 123 -18.84 2.23 7.43
C GLU A 123 -17.77 1.15 7.23
N VAL A 124 -16.78 1.41 6.37
CA VAL A 124 -15.72 0.45 6.07
C VAL A 124 -14.85 0.17 7.30
N LEU A 125 -14.57 1.17 8.14
CA LEU A 125 -13.88 0.96 9.42
C LEU A 125 -14.72 0.10 10.37
N GLY A 126 -16.03 0.34 10.49
CA GLY A 126 -16.94 -0.51 11.27
C GLY A 126 -17.11 -1.92 10.71
N GLU A 127 -16.91 -2.10 9.40
CA GLU A 127 -16.89 -3.40 8.73
C GLU A 127 -15.60 -4.19 9.01
N ALA A 128 -14.48 -3.51 9.27
CA ALA A 128 -13.14 -4.08 9.29
C ALA A 128 -12.97 -5.24 10.28
N THR A 129 -12.30 -6.29 9.82
CA THR A 129 -11.99 -7.49 10.60
C THR A 129 -10.52 -7.86 10.45
N GLU A 130 -10.06 -8.84 11.24
CA GLU A 130 -8.68 -9.35 11.22
C GLU A 130 -8.18 -9.78 9.82
N SER A 131 -9.09 -10.12 8.90
CA SER A 131 -8.76 -10.36 7.50
C SER A 131 -9.85 -9.85 6.56
N VAL A 132 -9.51 -9.58 5.30
CA VAL A 132 -10.50 -9.19 4.27
C VAL A 132 -11.57 -10.27 3.99
N LYS A 133 -11.33 -11.50 4.43
CA LYS A 133 -12.27 -12.63 4.32
C LYS A 133 -13.17 -12.79 5.55
N GLY A 134 -13.02 -11.93 6.56
CA GLY A 134 -13.72 -12.02 7.84
C GLY A 134 -12.78 -12.31 9.01
N GLY A 135 -13.36 -12.45 10.20
CA GLY A 135 -12.64 -12.60 11.47
C GLY A 135 -13.32 -11.76 12.55
N ARG A 136 -12.63 -11.57 13.69
CA ARG A 136 -13.14 -10.66 14.72
C ARG A 136 -13.11 -9.23 14.19
N LYS A 137 -14.09 -8.43 14.62
CA LYS A 137 -14.12 -6.98 14.35
C LYS A 137 -12.88 -6.32 14.94
N LEU A 138 -12.27 -5.41 14.17
CA LEU A 138 -11.11 -4.65 14.62
C LEU A 138 -11.50 -3.53 15.58
N PHE A 139 -12.67 -2.93 15.38
CA PHE A 139 -13.11 -1.74 16.10
C PHE A 139 -14.54 -1.91 16.61
N THR A 140 -14.79 -1.42 17.84
CA THR A 140 -16.16 -1.13 18.30
C THR A 140 -16.68 0.14 17.64
N THR A 141 -17.98 0.41 17.75
CA THR A 141 -18.57 1.66 17.25
C THR A 141 -17.87 2.89 17.84
N GLU A 142 -17.60 2.88 19.14
CA GLU A 142 -16.92 3.99 19.84
C GLU A 142 -15.49 4.19 19.33
N GLN A 143 -14.78 3.12 18.99
CA GLN A 143 -13.45 3.21 18.41
C GLN A 143 -13.47 3.75 16.98
N VAL A 144 -14.47 3.39 16.18
CA VAL A 144 -14.67 3.98 14.84
C VAL A 144 -14.90 5.48 14.97
N GLU A 145 -15.78 5.92 15.88
CA GLU A 145 -16.01 7.34 16.12
C GLU A 145 -14.72 8.06 16.55
N ALA A 146 -13.96 7.48 17.48
CA ALA A 146 -12.68 8.05 17.91
C ALA A 146 -11.66 8.18 16.76
N ILE A 147 -11.55 7.17 15.88
CA ILE A 147 -10.71 7.22 14.68
C ILE A 147 -11.18 8.37 13.78
N MET A 148 -12.49 8.44 13.54
CA MET A 148 -13.06 9.46 12.67
C MET A 148 -12.81 10.86 13.23
N GLU A 149 -13.17 11.13 14.48
CA GLU A 149 -12.98 12.45 15.11
C GLU A 149 -11.49 12.84 15.20
N GLY A 150 -10.64 11.88 15.60
CA GLY A 150 -9.21 12.10 15.82
C GLY A 150 -8.38 12.24 14.54
N ARG A 151 -8.84 11.76 13.38
CA ARG A 151 -8.04 11.73 12.14
C ARG A 151 -7.51 13.10 11.73
N ALA A 152 -8.24 14.19 11.99
CA ALA A 152 -7.83 15.53 11.58
C ALA A 152 -6.45 15.93 12.15
N ALA A 153 -6.12 15.46 13.37
CA ALA A 153 -4.84 15.71 14.04
C ALA A 153 -3.65 15.04 13.34
N PHE A 154 -3.89 14.05 12.47
CA PHE A 154 -2.83 13.28 11.79
C PHE A 154 -2.38 13.89 10.45
N LYS A 155 -2.78 15.13 10.13
CA LYS A 155 -2.31 15.85 8.94
C LYS A 155 -0.78 15.90 8.88
N ASP A 156 -0.13 16.28 9.96
CA ASP A 156 1.32 16.49 9.98
C ASP A 156 2.07 15.15 9.96
N SER A 157 1.51 14.10 10.56
CA SER A 157 2.06 12.74 10.46
C SER A 157 2.06 12.22 9.02
N VAL A 158 0.97 12.41 8.27
CA VAL A 158 0.90 12.07 6.83
C VAL A 158 1.94 12.86 6.04
N LYS A 159 2.06 14.17 6.32
CA LYS A 159 3.06 15.02 5.66
C LYS A 159 4.48 14.54 5.95
N GLN A 160 4.80 14.27 7.21
CA GLN A 160 6.13 13.85 7.64
C GLN A 160 6.55 12.53 6.97
N GLU A 161 5.70 11.50 6.98
CA GLU A 161 6.00 10.22 6.32
C GLU A 161 6.20 10.40 4.80
N THR A 162 5.41 11.29 4.19
CA THR A 162 5.55 11.65 2.76
C THR A 162 6.87 12.39 2.50
N ASP A 163 7.26 13.33 3.37
CA ASP A 163 8.53 14.06 3.27
C ASP A 163 9.73 13.12 3.45
N VAL A 164 9.62 12.12 4.34
CA VAL A 164 10.66 11.09 4.52
C VAL A 164 10.84 10.29 3.23
N ALA A 165 9.75 9.83 2.61
CA ALA A 165 9.83 9.14 1.32
C ALA A 165 10.49 10.01 0.23
N LEU A 166 10.12 11.30 0.16
CA LEU A 166 10.72 12.26 -0.75
C LEU A 166 12.22 12.49 -0.49
N SER A 167 12.62 12.60 0.78
CA SER A 167 14.03 12.75 1.16
C SER A 167 14.87 11.54 0.77
N LYS A 168 14.23 10.37 0.63
CA LYS A 168 14.82 9.12 0.14
C LYS A 168 14.74 8.98 -1.39
N GLY A 169 14.29 10.01 -2.11
CA GLY A 169 14.24 10.03 -3.58
C GLY A 169 12.97 9.43 -4.19
N ALA A 170 11.91 9.19 -3.41
CA ALA A 170 10.68 8.64 -3.94
C ALA A 170 10.06 9.56 -5.01
N PHE A 171 9.73 8.98 -6.17
CA PHE A 171 9.01 9.64 -7.25
C PHE A 171 7.64 9.01 -7.54
N GLY A 172 7.26 7.98 -6.79
CA GLY A 172 5.99 7.28 -6.91
C GLY A 172 5.80 6.28 -5.77
N ALA A 173 4.78 5.44 -5.87
CA ALA A 173 4.51 4.37 -4.90
C ALA A 173 4.20 3.03 -5.61
N PRO A 174 4.49 1.88 -4.97
CA PRO A 174 5.26 1.76 -3.72
C PRO A 174 6.74 2.09 -3.92
N TRP A 175 7.34 2.73 -2.91
CA TRP A 175 8.76 3.00 -2.76
C TRP A 175 9.28 2.18 -1.57
N ILE A 176 10.14 1.22 -1.84
CA ILE A 176 10.61 0.24 -0.85
C ILE A 176 12.05 0.56 -0.52
N TRP A 177 12.34 0.93 0.71
CA TRP A 177 13.69 1.18 1.19
C TRP A 177 14.16 -0.01 2.01
N VAL A 178 15.27 -0.62 1.61
CA VAL A 178 15.76 -1.87 2.20
C VAL A 178 17.13 -1.64 2.81
N THR A 179 17.31 -2.06 4.05
CA THR A 179 18.60 -2.09 4.75
C THR A 179 19.02 -3.55 4.95
N ASN A 180 20.17 -3.96 4.42
CA ASN A 180 20.66 -5.33 4.56
C ASN A 180 21.42 -5.54 5.89
N ALA A 181 21.88 -6.78 6.15
CA ALA A 181 22.57 -7.13 7.40
C ALA A 181 23.93 -6.44 7.59
N LYS A 182 24.50 -5.86 6.52
CA LYS A 182 25.75 -5.08 6.54
C LYS A 182 25.50 -3.59 6.83
N GLY A 183 24.23 -3.17 6.91
CA GLY A 183 23.84 -1.78 7.09
C GLY A 183 23.83 -0.98 5.78
N GLU A 184 23.94 -1.63 4.63
CA GLU A 184 23.81 -0.98 3.32
C GLU A 184 22.34 -0.75 3.01
N GLU A 185 22.01 0.36 2.34
CA GLU A 185 20.63 0.77 2.08
C GLU A 185 20.39 1.01 0.58
N GLU A 186 19.31 0.45 0.02
CA GLU A 186 18.92 0.63 -1.38
C GLU A 186 17.40 0.84 -1.56
N PRO A 187 16.99 1.71 -2.51
CA PRO A 187 15.59 1.86 -2.90
C PRO A 187 15.16 0.90 -4.02
N PHE A 188 13.91 0.44 -3.96
CA PHE A 188 13.24 -0.35 -4.99
C PHE A 188 11.84 0.22 -5.26
N PHE A 189 11.54 0.56 -6.52
CA PHE A 189 10.26 1.12 -6.92
C PHE A 189 9.38 0.09 -7.62
N GLY A 190 8.12 -0.02 -7.22
CA GLY A 190 7.11 -0.89 -7.83
C GLY A 190 6.86 -2.20 -7.10
N SER A 191 5.84 -2.93 -7.54
CA SER A 191 5.42 -4.22 -6.97
C SER A 191 6.13 -5.43 -7.61
N ASP A 192 7.07 -5.19 -8.52
CA ASP A 192 7.69 -6.15 -9.42
C ASP A 192 9.23 -6.22 -9.24
N ARG A 193 9.74 -5.82 -8.06
CA ARG A 193 11.18 -5.80 -7.72
C ARG A 193 11.59 -6.73 -6.58
N PHE A 194 10.70 -7.62 -6.12
CA PHE A 194 10.98 -8.51 -4.99
C PHE A 194 12.17 -9.45 -5.21
N ASN A 195 12.42 -9.89 -6.45
CA ASN A 195 13.61 -10.66 -6.80
C ASN A 195 14.91 -9.88 -6.52
N HIS A 196 14.97 -8.59 -6.87
CA HIS A 196 16.11 -7.73 -6.55
C HIS A 196 16.24 -7.50 -5.04
N ILE A 197 15.12 -7.31 -4.34
CA ILE A 197 15.10 -7.17 -2.88
C ILE A 197 15.66 -8.43 -2.21
N TYR A 198 15.25 -9.62 -2.65
CA TYR A 198 15.76 -10.87 -2.10
C TYR A 198 17.26 -11.04 -2.36
N ALA A 199 17.73 -10.71 -3.56
CA ALA A 199 19.15 -10.71 -3.87
C ALA A 199 19.94 -9.74 -2.98
N PHE A 200 19.45 -8.51 -2.78
CA PHE A 200 20.09 -7.51 -1.94
C PHE A 200 20.14 -7.89 -0.45
N LEU A 201 19.16 -8.67 0.01
CA LEU A 201 19.07 -9.19 1.37
C LEU A 201 19.81 -10.53 1.57
N ASP A 202 20.50 -11.03 0.54
CA ASP A 202 21.12 -12.37 0.54
C ASP A 202 20.11 -13.50 0.90
N ILE A 203 18.82 -13.32 0.56
CA ILE A 203 17.76 -14.31 0.77
C ILE A 203 17.75 -15.27 -0.42
N PRO A 204 17.95 -16.59 -0.23
CA PRO A 204 17.85 -17.55 -1.32
C PRO A 204 16.44 -17.57 -1.93
N PHE A 205 16.34 -17.47 -3.25
CA PHE A 205 15.08 -17.50 -3.96
C PHE A 205 15.22 -18.13 -5.35
N GLN A 206 14.09 -18.54 -5.92
CA GLN A 206 13.96 -18.94 -7.32
C GLN A 206 13.07 -17.91 -8.01
N ASP A 207 13.61 -17.14 -8.98
CA ASP A 207 12.87 -16.07 -9.65
C ASP A 207 11.80 -16.63 -10.60
N VAL A 208 12.26 -17.17 -11.73
CA VAL A 208 11.43 -17.78 -12.76
C VAL A 208 12.09 -19.09 -13.17
N THR A 209 11.29 -20.14 -13.33
CA THR A 209 11.75 -21.41 -13.89
C THR A 209 10.80 -21.83 -14.99
N VAL A 210 11.34 -21.95 -16.20
CA VAL A 210 10.60 -22.46 -17.36
C VAL A 210 10.49 -23.96 -17.20
N LEU A 211 9.27 -24.46 -17.06
CA LEU A 211 9.00 -25.89 -16.97
C LEU A 211 8.87 -26.49 -18.37
N SER A 212 9.32 -27.73 -18.54
CA SER A 212 9.05 -28.49 -19.76
C SER A 212 7.54 -28.73 -19.91
N PRO A 213 6.99 -28.77 -21.14
CA PRO A 213 5.55 -28.88 -21.39
C PRO A 213 4.84 -30.03 -20.66
N ASN A 214 5.55 -31.13 -20.40
CA ASN A 214 4.99 -32.34 -19.77
C ASN A 214 4.89 -32.27 -18.24
N LYS A 215 5.13 -31.10 -17.63
CA LYS A 215 5.09 -30.88 -16.17
C LYS A 215 3.98 -29.91 -15.71
N LEU A 216 3.00 -29.64 -16.57
CA LEU A 216 1.83 -28.79 -16.28
C LEU A 216 0.60 -29.63 -15.94
#